data_AF-A0A6L5Y4I1-F1
#
_entry.id   AF-A0A6L5Y4I1-F1
#
_cell.length_a   1.000
_cell.length_b   1.000
_cell.length_c   1.000
_cell.angle_alpha   90.00
_cell.angle_beta   90.00
_cell.angle_gamma   90.00
#
_symmetry.space_group_name_H-M   'P 1'
#
loop_
_entity.id
_entity.type
_entity.pdbx_description
1 polymer ?
#
loop_
_entity_poly.entity_id
_entity_poly.type
_entity_poly.pdbx_seq_one_letter_code
_entity_poly.pdbx_strand_id
1 'polypeptide(L)'
;MGDMALYLGITVVGYFIGDRYRKKERNLPWTAKVQTAAIAVLVFAMGLRIGANREIVEQLDTIGLYAFVFTIVVMVFSVVCIFFVRKLLGINRYGLMKTDQTEDPVEKAIEDNLSGASGGRGIDPMTLVILGFVAAGIAAGYFGFALRLKHFDSFNETISLVIKLGLCTLLIFVGIDIGIEGKVVAHFRKVGIRILAIPAAVIVGTLAGSAVCALFLPISLKESLAVGAGFGWYTLAPGIIMDRGFVLAGAICFMHNVMRELLGILSIPLVARYVGFVESCGLPGSSSMDVCLPIIERATSGTTAIYSFVNGVVLSFAVPVLVTLFIA
;
A
#
# COMPACT_ATOMS: atom_id res chain seq x y z
N MET A 1 -0.19 -4.33 -17.72
CA MET A 1 1.28 -4.40 -17.90
C MET A 1 1.89 -3.07 -18.33
N GLY A 2 1.28 -2.28 -19.24
CA GLY A 2 1.83 -0.98 -19.66
C GLY A 2 2.04 0.04 -18.53
N ASP A 3 1.09 0.14 -17.58
CA ASP A 3 1.21 1.09 -16.46
C ASP A 3 2.34 0.71 -15.49
N MET A 4 2.55 -0.58 -15.23
CA MET A 4 3.69 -1.04 -14.41
C MET A 4 5.03 -0.65 -15.04
N ALA A 5 5.18 -0.84 -16.35
CA ALA A 5 6.39 -0.44 -17.06
C ALA A 5 6.61 1.09 -17.02
N LEU A 6 5.54 1.87 -17.15
CA LEU A 6 5.58 3.33 -17.01
C LEU A 6 6.04 3.75 -15.62
N TYR A 7 5.41 3.22 -14.56
CA TYR A 7 5.70 3.54 -13.17
C TYR A 7 7.14 3.18 -12.78
N LEU A 8 7.59 1.98 -13.19
CA LEU A 8 8.98 1.55 -13.04
C LEU A 8 9.95 2.47 -13.78
N GLY A 9 9.67 2.74 -15.05
CA GLY A 9 10.51 3.59 -15.90
C GLY A 9 10.70 4.98 -15.30
N ILE A 10 9.62 5.61 -14.84
CA ILE A 10 9.67 6.94 -14.22
C ILE A 10 10.45 6.93 -12.91
N THR A 11 10.26 5.89 -12.07
CA THR A 11 11.02 5.75 -10.81
C THR A 11 12.52 5.63 -11.08
N VAL A 12 12.91 4.83 -12.09
CA VAL A 12 14.30 4.67 -12.51
C VAL A 12 14.88 5.96 -13.07
N VAL A 13 14.12 6.71 -13.87
CA VAL A 13 14.52 8.04 -14.35
C VAL A 13 14.73 8.99 -13.17
N GLY A 14 13.82 9.01 -12.20
CA GLY A 14 13.95 9.76 -10.95
C GLY A 14 15.24 9.41 -10.21
N TYR A 15 15.55 8.12 -10.05
CA TYR A 15 16.78 7.63 -9.42
C TYR A 15 18.05 8.20 -10.09
N PHE A 16 18.14 8.15 -11.41
CA PHE A 16 19.29 8.71 -12.12
C PHE A 16 19.40 10.23 -11.99
N ILE A 17 18.26 10.94 -11.93
CA ILE A 17 18.24 12.38 -11.63
C ILE A 17 18.78 12.60 -10.21
N GLY A 18 18.26 11.88 -9.21
CA GLY A 18 18.69 11.96 -7.82
C GLY A 18 20.19 11.69 -7.63
N ASP A 19 20.73 10.63 -8.24
CA ASP A 19 22.16 10.30 -8.18
C ASP A 19 23.04 11.42 -8.76
N ARG A 20 22.60 12.10 -9.83
CA ARG A 20 23.31 13.27 -10.38
C ARG A 20 23.26 14.47 -9.44
N TYR A 21 22.16 14.68 -8.73
CA TYR A 21 22.03 15.76 -7.74
C TYR A 21 22.88 15.49 -6.49
N ARG A 22 22.93 14.24 -6.03
CA ARG A 22 23.82 13.78 -4.96
C ARG A 22 25.28 14.15 -5.22
N LYS A 23 25.77 13.86 -6.44
CA LYS A 23 27.13 14.20 -6.89
C LYS A 23 27.42 15.71 -6.92
N LYS A 24 26.38 16.56 -6.89
CA LYS A 24 26.48 18.02 -6.86
C LYS A 24 26.24 18.62 -5.46
N GLU A 25 26.08 17.79 -4.41
CA GLU A 25 25.79 18.23 -3.03
C GLU A 25 24.57 19.16 -2.89
N ARG A 26 23.60 19.06 -3.81
CA ARG A 26 22.39 19.89 -3.78
C ARG A 26 21.27 19.16 -3.06
N ASN A 27 20.85 19.69 -1.90
CA ASN A 27 19.61 19.27 -1.26
C ASN A 27 18.40 19.89 -1.96
N LEU A 28 17.33 19.09 -2.11
CA LEU A 28 16.07 19.52 -2.71
C LEU A 28 14.93 19.45 -1.67
N PRO A 29 14.87 20.38 -0.70
CA PRO A 29 13.85 20.34 0.37
C PRO A 29 12.40 20.52 -0.13
N TRP A 30 12.22 20.87 -1.41
CA TRP A 30 10.90 21.05 -2.02
C TRP A 30 10.25 19.73 -2.48
N THR A 31 11.01 18.64 -2.67
CA THR A 31 10.46 17.34 -3.11
C THR A 31 9.38 16.83 -2.15
N ALA A 32 9.65 16.91 -0.84
CA ALA A 32 8.70 16.54 0.21
C ALA A 32 7.38 17.33 0.17
N LYS A 33 7.41 18.62 -0.19
CA LYS A 33 6.20 19.44 -0.32
C LYS A 33 5.38 19.03 -1.54
N VAL A 34 6.04 18.75 -2.66
CA VAL A 34 5.37 18.28 -3.88
C VAL A 34 4.78 16.90 -3.67
N GLN A 35 5.51 15.97 -3.06
CA GLN A 35 5.00 14.65 -2.68
C GLN A 35 3.79 14.77 -1.75
N THR A 36 3.83 15.63 -0.74
CA THR A 36 2.68 15.85 0.16
C THR A 36 1.44 16.30 -0.59
N ALA A 37 1.58 17.26 -1.50
CA ALA A 37 0.48 17.73 -2.34
C ALA A 37 -0.01 16.62 -3.30
N ALA A 38 0.90 15.85 -3.89
CA ALA A 38 0.57 14.72 -4.76
C ALA A 38 -0.18 13.62 -3.99
N ILE A 39 0.23 13.27 -2.77
CA ILE A 39 -0.49 12.33 -1.89
C ILE A 39 -1.90 12.85 -1.61
N ALA A 40 -2.05 14.13 -1.24
CA ALA A 40 -3.36 14.71 -0.93
C ALA A 40 -4.31 14.64 -2.15
N VAL A 41 -3.82 15.01 -3.33
CA VAL A 41 -4.58 14.92 -4.59
C VAL A 41 -4.94 13.47 -4.92
N LEU A 42 -3.98 12.55 -4.79
CA LEU A 42 -4.20 11.12 -5.07
C LEU A 42 -5.26 10.52 -4.16
N VAL A 43 -5.09 10.69 -2.86
CA VAL A 43 -5.99 10.15 -1.83
C VAL A 43 -7.40 10.73 -1.98
N PHE A 44 -7.51 12.02 -2.30
CA PHE A 44 -8.79 12.66 -2.59
C PHE A 44 -9.43 12.13 -3.88
N ALA A 45 -8.67 12.00 -4.97
CA ALA A 45 -9.15 11.48 -6.24
C ALA A 45 -9.61 10.01 -6.13
N MET A 46 -8.92 9.21 -5.32
CA MET A 46 -9.36 7.85 -5.00
C MET A 46 -10.63 7.83 -4.16
N GLY A 47 -10.73 8.69 -3.13
CA GLY A 47 -11.95 8.87 -2.38
C GLY A 47 -13.13 9.26 -3.27
N LEU A 48 -12.94 10.22 -4.18
CA LEU A 48 -13.93 10.63 -5.19
C LEU A 48 -14.39 9.46 -6.05
N ARG A 49 -13.44 8.67 -6.57
CA ARG A 49 -13.72 7.50 -7.40
C ARG A 49 -14.55 6.46 -6.65
N ILE A 50 -14.20 6.22 -5.38
CA ILE A 50 -14.88 5.26 -4.51
C ILE A 50 -16.29 5.74 -4.19
N GLY A 51 -16.45 6.99 -3.75
CA GLY A 51 -17.75 7.56 -3.40
C GLY A 51 -18.71 7.68 -4.58
N ALA A 52 -18.19 7.87 -5.79
CA ALA A 52 -19.01 7.92 -7.01
C ALA A 52 -19.44 6.53 -7.51
N ASN A 53 -18.81 5.45 -7.05
CA ASN A 53 -19.10 4.10 -7.53
C ASN A 53 -20.28 3.48 -6.76
N ARG A 54 -21.44 3.38 -7.44
CA ARG A 54 -22.66 2.80 -6.85
C ARG A 54 -22.50 1.35 -6.45
N GLU A 55 -21.72 0.56 -7.17
CA GLU A 55 -21.48 -0.85 -6.83
C GLU A 55 -20.76 -0.99 -5.48
N ILE A 56 -19.80 -0.10 -5.17
CA ILE A 56 -19.15 -0.05 -3.85
C ILE A 56 -20.15 0.35 -2.78
N VAL A 57 -20.94 1.38 -3.04
CA VAL A 57 -21.88 1.94 -2.05
C VAL A 57 -23.04 0.98 -1.76
N GLU A 58 -23.56 0.29 -2.76
CA GLU A 58 -24.64 -0.67 -2.62
C GLU A 58 -24.19 -1.97 -1.91
N GLN A 59 -22.91 -2.32 -2.01
CA GLN A 59 -22.32 -3.47 -1.27
C GLN A 59 -21.97 -3.15 0.20
N LEU A 60 -22.20 -1.91 0.69
CA LEU A 60 -21.87 -1.51 2.07
C LEU A 60 -22.79 -2.08 3.16
N ASP A 61 -23.91 -2.72 2.81
CA ASP A 61 -24.83 -3.34 3.78
C ASP A 61 -24.16 -4.54 4.51
N THR A 62 -24.85 -5.67 4.67
CA THR A 62 -24.33 -6.84 5.41
C THR A 62 -22.97 -7.34 4.89
N ILE A 63 -22.71 -7.18 3.58
CA ILE A 63 -21.43 -7.56 2.94
C ILE A 63 -20.28 -6.66 3.43
N GLY A 64 -20.55 -5.37 3.65
CA GLY A 64 -19.57 -4.42 4.16
C GLY A 64 -19.03 -4.83 5.53
N LEU A 65 -19.89 -5.32 6.44
CA LEU A 65 -19.46 -5.80 7.76
C LEU A 65 -18.57 -7.04 7.65
N TYR A 66 -18.95 -8.01 6.80
CA TYR A 66 -18.14 -9.20 6.53
C TYR A 66 -16.76 -8.85 6.00
N ALA A 67 -16.70 -7.97 5.00
CA ALA A 67 -15.45 -7.48 4.44
C ALA A 67 -14.60 -6.71 5.46
N PHE A 68 -15.22 -5.91 6.33
CA PHE A 68 -14.51 -5.16 7.37
C PHE A 68 -13.83 -6.09 8.36
N VAL A 69 -14.57 -7.06 8.92
CA VAL A 69 -14.00 -8.04 9.86
C VAL A 69 -12.91 -8.85 9.17
N PHE A 70 -13.15 -9.30 7.94
CA PHE A 70 -12.15 -10.03 7.15
C PHE A 70 -10.86 -9.23 6.99
N THR A 71 -10.99 -7.94 6.68
CA THR A 71 -9.86 -7.03 6.48
C THR A 71 -9.03 -6.86 7.73
N ILE A 72 -9.67 -6.60 8.88
CA ILE A 72 -8.96 -6.42 10.15
C ILE A 72 -8.18 -7.69 10.52
N VAL A 73 -8.82 -8.87 10.42
CA VAL A 73 -8.16 -10.15 10.72
C VAL A 73 -6.95 -10.38 9.81
N VAL A 74 -7.12 -10.21 8.50
CA VAL A 74 -6.03 -10.39 7.52
C VAL A 74 -4.88 -9.40 7.74
N MET A 75 -5.17 -8.13 8.02
CA MET A 75 -4.14 -7.13 8.29
C MET A 75 -3.35 -7.45 9.56
N VAL A 76 -4.03 -7.84 10.64
CA VAL A 76 -3.38 -8.24 11.90
C VAL A 76 -2.47 -9.46 11.67
N PHE A 77 -2.98 -10.51 11.02
CA PHE A 77 -2.17 -11.70 10.74
C PHE A 77 -0.98 -11.39 9.83
N SER A 78 -1.15 -10.52 8.83
CA SER A 78 -0.06 -10.09 7.94
C SER A 78 1.04 -9.38 8.72
N VAL A 79 0.68 -8.40 9.58
CA VAL A 79 1.64 -7.67 10.41
C VAL A 79 2.37 -8.61 11.37
N VAL A 80 1.65 -9.51 12.03
CA VAL A 80 2.23 -10.50 12.95
C VAL A 80 3.21 -11.41 12.23
N CYS A 81 2.86 -11.90 11.03
CA CYS A 81 3.73 -12.78 10.26
C CYS A 81 5.01 -12.05 9.81
N ILE A 82 4.89 -10.82 9.31
CA ILE A 82 6.04 -9.99 8.94
C ILE A 82 6.92 -9.72 10.16
N PHE A 83 6.35 -9.42 11.32
CA PHE A 83 7.09 -9.18 12.55
C PHE A 83 7.98 -10.38 12.94
N PHE A 84 7.44 -11.60 12.86
CA PHE A 84 8.21 -12.82 13.12
C PHE A 84 9.30 -13.05 12.08
N VAL A 85 8.99 -12.90 10.78
CA VAL A 85 9.97 -13.07 9.70
C VAL A 85 11.08 -12.02 9.78
N ARG A 86 10.75 -10.76 10.07
CA ARG A 86 11.72 -9.68 10.30
C ARG A 86 12.70 -10.05 11.41
N LYS A 87 12.18 -10.55 12.54
CA LYS A 87 13.00 -10.97 13.69
C LYS A 87 13.89 -12.17 13.35
N LEU A 88 13.37 -13.13 12.58
CA LEU A 88 14.12 -14.30 12.12
C LEU A 88 15.27 -13.92 11.17
N LEU A 89 15.08 -12.90 10.34
CA LEU A 89 16.08 -12.42 9.38
C LEU A 89 17.10 -11.45 9.99
N GLY A 90 16.97 -11.10 11.28
CA GLY A 90 17.85 -10.14 11.95
C GLY A 90 17.73 -8.70 11.42
N ILE A 91 16.59 -8.37 10.83
CA ILE A 91 16.28 -7.02 10.35
C ILE A 91 15.78 -6.19 11.54
N ASN A 92 16.32 -4.98 11.72
CA ASN A 92 15.88 -4.08 12.77
C ASN A 92 14.51 -3.45 12.43
N ARG A 93 14.01 -2.63 13.34
CA ARG A 93 12.71 -1.96 13.20
C ARG A 93 12.59 -1.06 11.97
N TYR A 94 13.72 -0.51 11.52
CA TYR A 94 13.82 0.44 10.42
C TYR A 94 14.07 -0.24 9.05
N GLY A 95 14.03 -1.58 8.98
CA GLY A 95 14.28 -2.31 7.74
C GLY A 95 15.75 -2.43 7.35
N LEU A 96 16.65 -2.11 8.28
CA LEU A 96 18.10 -2.20 8.13
C LEU A 96 18.61 -3.51 8.74
N MET A 97 19.64 -4.10 8.14
CA MET A 97 20.31 -5.27 8.70
C MET A 97 21.32 -4.82 9.75
N LYS A 98 21.37 -5.51 10.89
CA LYS A 98 22.46 -5.30 11.87
C LYS A 98 23.80 -5.54 11.18
N THR A 99 24.59 -4.48 11.05
CA THR A 99 26.01 -4.58 10.68
C THR A 99 26.82 -4.49 11.96
N ASP A 100 27.88 -5.28 12.09
CA ASP A 100 28.66 -5.49 13.33
C ASP A 100 29.38 -4.26 13.91
N GLN A 101 29.24 -3.05 13.34
CA GLN A 101 29.95 -1.87 13.86
C GLN A 101 29.13 -0.59 13.75
N THR A 102 28.95 0.05 14.92
CA THR A 102 28.47 1.43 15.16
C THR A 102 27.06 1.76 14.66
N GLU A 103 26.32 2.56 15.45
CA GLU A 103 25.02 3.14 15.07
C GLU A 103 25.03 3.52 13.58
N ASP A 104 24.18 2.88 12.76
CA ASP A 104 24.15 3.17 11.33
C ASP A 104 23.76 4.65 11.21
N PRO A 105 24.55 5.50 10.53
CA PRO A 105 24.19 6.91 10.35
C PRO A 105 22.80 7.08 9.70
N VAL A 106 22.29 6.05 8.99
CA VAL A 106 20.89 6.00 8.52
C VAL A 106 19.90 5.84 9.67
N GLU A 107 20.17 4.94 10.62
CA GLU A 107 19.32 4.71 11.81
C GLU A 107 19.24 5.98 12.66
N LYS A 108 20.38 6.63 12.93
CA LYS A 108 20.43 7.88 13.69
C LYS A 108 19.70 9.04 13.00
N ALA A 109 19.86 9.19 11.68
CA ALA A 109 19.14 10.20 10.91
C ALA A 109 17.61 9.96 10.88
N ILE A 110 17.17 8.69 10.89
CA ILE A 110 15.74 8.34 11.00
C ILE A 110 15.22 8.69 12.41
N GLU A 111 15.98 8.38 13.45
CA GLU A 111 15.64 8.70 14.84
C GLU A 111 15.57 10.21 15.09
N ASP A 112 16.53 10.99 14.57
CA ASP A 112 16.55 12.45 14.67
C ASP A 112 15.34 13.09 13.96
N ASN A 113 14.94 12.56 12.79
CA ASN A 113 13.74 13.02 12.08
C ASN A 113 12.43 12.68 12.82
N LEU A 114 12.33 11.48 13.40
CA LEU A 114 11.16 11.06 14.18
C LEU A 114 11.04 11.80 15.52
N SER A 115 12.17 12.14 16.14
CA SER A 115 12.22 12.89 17.40
C SER A 115 11.99 14.40 17.19
N GLY A 116 12.44 14.98 16.07
CA GLY A 116 12.11 16.35 15.68
C GLY A 116 10.61 16.59 15.40
N ALA A 117 9.88 15.54 14.99
CA ALA A 117 8.42 15.56 14.87
C ALA A 117 7.69 15.30 16.21
N SER A 118 8.40 14.91 17.28
CA SER A 118 7.83 14.45 18.56
C SER A 118 7.47 15.56 19.54
N GLY A 119 6.66 16.52 19.09
CA GLY A 119 5.92 17.43 19.97
C GLY A 119 4.52 16.92 20.35
N GLY A 120 4.34 15.62 20.64
CA GLY A 120 3.08 15.12 21.20
C GLY A 120 2.70 13.67 20.88
N ARG A 121 2.10 12.98 21.87
CA ARG A 121 1.41 11.67 21.77
C ARG A 121 0.14 11.69 20.89
N GLY A 122 0.02 12.63 19.96
CA GLY A 122 -1.12 12.78 19.06
C GLY A 122 -0.96 11.98 17.78
N ILE A 123 -2.09 11.71 17.11
CA ILE A 123 -2.11 11.31 15.69
C ILE A 123 -1.36 12.40 14.91
N ASP A 124 -0.42 12.00 14.08
CA ASP A 124 0.35 12.94 13.28
C ASP A 124 -0.59 13.84 12.46
N PRO A 125 -0.38 15.16 12.43
CA PRO A 125 -1.25 16.08 11.69
C PRO A 125 -1.35 15.71 10.21
N MET A 126 -0.32 15.06 9.67
CA MET A 126 -0.33 14.47 8.34
C MET A 126 -1.31 13.31 8.17
N THR A 127 -1.42 12.41 9.15
CA THR A 127 -2.40 11.31 9.12
C THR A 127 -3.82 11.85 9.18
N LEU A 128 -4.05 12.90 9.97
CA LEU A 128 -5.34 13.61 10.00
C LEU A 128 -5.67 14.28 8.66
N VAL A 129 -4.67 14.87 8.00
CA VAL A 129 -4.83 15.45 6.66
C VAL A 129 -5.20 14.36 5.66
N ILE A 130 -4.50 13.22 5.64
CA ILE A 130 -4.82 12.09 4.75
C ILE A 130 -6.25 11.59 5.00
N LEU A 131 -6.62 11.34 6.27
CA LEU A 131 -7.96 10.92 6.65
C LEU A 131 -9.02 11.93 6.19
N GLY A 132 -8.75 13.23 6.39
CA GLY A 132 -9.61 14.32 5.95
C GLY A 132 -9.82 14.33 4.44
N PHE A 133 -8.76 14.16 3.65
CA PHE A 133 -8.85 14.10 2.19
C PHE A 133 -9.56 12.84 1.68
N VAL A 134 -9.34 11.66 2.29
CA VAL A 134 -10.12 10.45 1.96
C VAL A 134 -11.60 10.70 2.19
N ALA A 135 -11.96 11.12 3.41
CA ALA A 135 -13.35 11.30 3.80
C ALA A 135 -14.04 12.38 2.96
N ALA A 136 -13.35 13.51 2.73
CA ALA A 136 -13.84 14.57 1.85
C ALA A 136 -14.01 14.08 0.40
N GLY A 137 -13.08 13.28 -0.11
CA GLY A 137 -13.18 12.67 -1.44
C GLY A 137 -14.39 11.75 -1.56
N ILE A 138 -14.58 10.82 -0.60
CA ILE A 138 -15.73 9.91 -0.58
C ILE A 138 -17.03 10.69 -0.52
N ALA A 139 -17.14 11.67 0.38
CA ALA A 139 -18.33 12.51 0.50
C ALA A 139 -18.61 13.30 -0.78
N ALA A 140 -17.59 13.95 -1.34
CA ALA A 140 -17.73 14.71 -2.58
C ALA A 140 -18.10 13.81 -3.78
N GLY A 141 -17.57 12.59 -3.83
CA GLY A 141 -17.91 11.60 -4.84
C GLY A 141 -19.36 11.15 -4.73
N TYR A 142 -19.79 10.82 -3.51
CA TYR A 142 -21.15 10.39 -3.22
C TYR A 142 -22.19 11.48 -3.52
N PHE A 143 -22.02 12.68 -2.95
CA PHE A 143 -22.95 13.79 -3.17
C PHE A 143 -22.86 14.36 -4.60
N GLY A 144 -21.66 14.48 -5.17
CA GLY A 144 -21.46 14.99 -6.52
C GLY A 144 -22.06 14.07 -7.59
N PHE A 145 -21.94 12.76 -7.41
CA PHE A 145 -22.57 11.77 -8.29
C PHE A 145 -24.09 11.72 -8.07
N ALA A 146 -24.57 11.83 -6.84
CA ALA A 146 -26.00 11.90 -6.52
C ALA A 146 -26.69 13.16 -7.09
N LEU A 147 -25.96 14.27 -7.26
CA LEU A 147 -26.54 15.55 -7.65
C LEU A 147 -26.44 15.90 -9.15
N ARG A 148 -25.48 15.38 -9.94
CA ARG A 148 -25.28 15.94 -11.32
C ARG A 148 -24.51 15.11 -12.37
N LEU A 149 -23.86 13.99 -12.05
CA LEU A 149 -23.01 13.29 -13.03
C LEU A 149 -23.80 12.21 -13.80
N LYS A 150 -24.34 12.56 -14.98
CA LYS A 150 -25.07 11.62 -15.84
C LYS A 150 -24.19 10.61 -16.62
N HIS A 151 -22.86 10.76 -16.58
CA HIS A 151 -21.90 9.90 -17.30
C HIS A 151 -20.78 9.41 -16.35
N PHE A 152 -21.00 8.24 -15.73
CA PHE A 152 -20.01 7.62 -14.82
C PHE A 152 -18.70 7.28 -15.55
N ASP A 153 -18.79 6.77 -16.79
CA ASP A 153 -17.62 6.31 -17.53
C ASP A 153 -16.63 7.43 -17.82
N SER A 154 -17.10 8.57 -18.36
CA SER A 154 -16.25 9.74 -18.64
C SER A 154 -15.65 10.34 -17.37
N PHE A 155 -16.38 10.31 -16.25
CA PHE A 155 -15.86 10.74 -14.96
C PHE A 155 -14.75 9.80 -14.47
N ASN A 156 -14.98 8.49 -14.52
CA ASN A 156 -14.03 7.48 -14.07
C ASN A 156 -12.74 7.51 -14.92
N GLU A 157 -12.83 7.72 -16.23
CA GLU A 157 -11.65 7.92 -17.10
C GLU A 157 -10.85 9.16 -16.68
N THR A 158 -11.52 10.29 -16.45
CA THR A 158 -10.88 11.54 -16.05
C THR A 158 -10.17 11.39 -14.69
N ILE A 159 -10.86 10.83 -13.70
CA ILE A 159 -10.28 10.60 -12.37
C ILE A 159 -9.14 9.57 -12.43
N SER A 160 -9.26 8.52 -13.24
CA SER A 160 -8.18 7.55 -13.44
C SER A 160 -6.94 8.19 -14.05
N LEU A 161 -7.10 9.14 -14.98
CA LEU A 161 -5.99 9.92 -15.53
C LEU A 161 -5.36 10.84 -14.49
N VAL A 162 -6.16 11.50 -13.65
CA VAL A 162 -5.65 12.31 -12.52
C VAL A 162 -4.83 11.46 -11.55
N ILE A 163 -5.33 10.27 -11.19
CA ILE A 163 -4.61 9.33 -10.33
C ILE A 163 -3.29 8.91 -11.00
N LYS A 164 -3.33 8.55 -12.29
CA LYS A 164 -2.13 8.16 -13.04
C LYS A 164 -1.08 9.27 -13.09
N LEU A 165 -1.48 10.51 -13.38
CA LEU A 165 -0.57 11.66 -13.39
C LEU A 165 -0.03 11.97 -11.99
N GLY A 166 -0.87 11.88 -10.96
CA GLY A 166 -0.45 12.04 -9.57
C GLY A 166 0.59 11.00 -9.17
N LEU A 167 0.36 9.73 -9.51
CA LEU A 167 1.29 8.63 -9.27
C LEU A 167 2.61 8.83 -9.99
N CYS A 168 2.58 9.13 -11.30
CA CYS A 168 3.78 9.41 -12.08
C CYS A 168 4.60 10.56 -11.49
N THR A 169 3.93 11.64 -11.06
CA THR A 169 4.58 12.77 -10.40
C THR A 169 5.22 12.33 -9.10
N LEU A 170 4.57 11.49 -8.32
CA LEU A 170 5.10 11.06 -7.03
C LEU A 170 6.28 10.12 -7.20
N LEU A 171 6.16 9.13 -8.08
CA LEU A 171 7.20 8.13 -8.35
C LEU A 171 8.49 8.74 -8.89
N ILE A 172 8.42 9.84 -9.66
CA ILE A 172 9.66 10.54 -10.06
C ILE A 172 10.36 11.18 -8.85
N PHE A 173 9.61 11.77 -7.92
CA PHE A 173 10.20 12.37 -6.71
C PHE A 173 10.71 11.31 -5.73
N VAL A 174 9.97 10.22 -5.52
CA VAL A 174 10.44 9.04 -4.77
C VAL A 174 11.74 8.52 -5.38
N GLY A 175 11.78 8.37 -6.71
CA GLY A 175 12.98 7.99 -7.43
C GLY A 175 14.14 8.95 -7.15
N ILE A 176 13.91 10.26 -7.20
CA ILE A 176 14.92 11.28 -6.89
C ILE A 176 15.44 11.14 -5.46
N ASP A 177 14.55 10.98 -4.46
CA ASP A 177 14.93 10.85 -3.05
C ASP A 177 15.77 9.58 -2.81
N ILE A 178 15.36 8.44 -3.40
CA ILE A 178 16.13 7.17 -3.43
C ILE A 178 17.52 7.39 -4.07
N GLY A 179 17.59 8.14 -5.19
CA GLY A 179 18.84 8.44 -5.88
C GLY A 179 19.78 9.34 -5.06
N ILE A 180 19.22 10.31 -4.33
CA ILE A 180 19.96 11.21 -3.43
C ILE A 180 20.53 10.43 -2.24
N GLU A 181 19.76 9.52 -1.66
CA GLU A 181 20.21 8.65 -0.56
C GLU A 181 21.39 7.78 -1.01
N GLY A 182 21.31 7.22 -2.23
CA GLY A 182 22.45 6.62 -2.92
C GLY A 182 23.06 5.37 -2.24
N LYS A 183 22.39 4.83 -1.22
CA LYS A 183 22.74 3.57 -0.51
C LYS A 183 21.86 2.39 -0.94
N VAL A 184 20.83 2.65 -1.72
CA VAL A 184 19.80 1.69 -2.13
C VAL A 184 20.37 0.46 -2.86
N VAL A 185 21.27 0.66 -3.82
CA VAL A 185 21.90 -0.45 -4.56
C VAL A 185 22.78 -1.31 -3.65
N ALA A 186 23.50 -0.69 -2.71
CA ALA A 186 24.31 -1.42 -1.73
C ALA A 186 23.43 -2.21 -0.77
N HIS A 187 22.30 -1.64 -0.35
CA HIS A 187 21.33 -2.32 0.51
C HIS A 187 20.67 -3.50 -0.22
N PHE A 188 20.27 -3.32 -1.49
CA PHE A 188 19.74 -4.40 -2.32
C PHE A 188 20.72 -5.56 -2.45
N ARG A 189 22.01 -5.27 -2.69
CA ARG A 189 23.06 -6.30 -2.78
C ARG A 189 23.30 -7.01 -1.45
N LYS A 190 23.17 -6.31 -0.31
CA LYS A 190 23.29 -6.91 1.04
C LYS A 190 22.09 -7.77 1.42
N VAL A 191 20.88 -7.29 1.14
CA VAL A 191 19.63 -8.01 1.47
C VAL A 191 19.41 -9.20 0.51
N GLY A 192 19.73 -9.03 -0.77
CA GLY A 192 19.64 -10.07 -1.79
C GLY A 192 18.25 -10.70 -1.86
N ILE A 193 18.19 -12.01 -2.13
CA ILE A 193 16.93 -12.76 -2.26
C ILE A 193 16.08 -12.78 -0.98
N ARG A 194 16.66 -12.45 0.18
CA ARG A 194 15.94 -12.41 1.47
C ARG A 194 14.85 -11.33 1.48
N ILE A 195 14.90 -10.34 0.58
CA ILE A 195 13.83 -9.34 0.45
C ILE A 195 12.48 -9.98 0.09
N LEU A 196 12.49 -11.14 -0.58
CA LEU A 196 11.29 -11.89 -0.94
C LEU A 196 10.61 -12.57 0.26
N ALA A 197 11.29 -12.66 1.40
CA ALA A 197 10.69 -13.20 2.61
C ALA A 197 9.55 -12.32 3.14
N ILE A 198 9.58 -11.01 2.88
CA ILE A 198 8.51 -10.08 3.29
C ILE A 198 7.20 -10.35 2.54
N PRO A 199 7.15 -10.35 1.20
CA PRO A 199 5.93 -10.74 0.49
C PRO A 199 5.49 -12.17 0.79
N ALA A 200 6.42 -13.11 0.98
CA ALA A 200 6.06 -14.46 1.43
C ALA A 200 5.36 -14.46 2.80
N ALA A 201 5.85 -13.65 3.75
CA ALA A 201 5.20 -13.46 5.04
C ALA A 201 3.80 -12.83 4.90
N VAL A 202 3.62 -11.86 4.00
CA VAL A 202 2.31 -11.26 3.73
C VAL A 202 1.35 -12.28 3.14
N ILE A 203 1.80 -13.12 2.20
CA ILE A 203 0.99 -14.20 1.62
C ILE A 203 0.56 -15.17 2.72
N VAL A 204 1.51 -15.69 3.50
CA VAL A 204 1.22 -16.67 4.56
C VAL A 204 0.31 -16.07 5.64
N GLY A 205 0.61 -14.87 6.11
CA GLY A 205 -0.19 -14.17 7.10
C GLY A 205 -1.61 -13.88 6.59
N THR A 206 -1.74 -13.38 5.36
CA THR A 206 -3.05 -13.12 4.74
C THR A 206 -3.86 -14.41 4.64
N LEU A 207 -3.29 -15.49 4.08
CA LEU A 207 -4.01 -16.75 3.91
C LEU A 207 -4.36 -17.42 5.25
N ALA A 208 -3.50 -17.31 6.26
CA ALA A 208 -3.82 -17.77 7.61
C ALA A 208 -4.98 -16.99 8.23
N GLY A 209 -4.97 -15.66 8.10
CA GLY A 209 -6.10 -14.81 8.52
C GLY A 209 -7.39 -15.17 7.77
N SER A 210 -7.31 -15.42 6.47
CA SER A 210 -8.45 -15.85 5.66
C SER A 210 -8.99 -17.23 6.05
N ALA A 211 -8.11 -18.17 6.42
CA ALA A 211 -8.56 -19.46 6.93
C ALA A 211 -9.34 -19.31 8.25
N VAL A 212 -8.91 -18.40 9.13
CA VAL A 212 -9.62 -18.07 10.37
C VAL A 212 -10.98 -17.42 10.09
N CYS A 213 -11.04 -16.52 9.09
CA CYS A 213 -12.28 -15.90 8.65
C CYS A 213 -13.34 -16.92 8.17
N ALA A 214 -12.92 -18.02 7.55
CA ALA A 214 -13.84 -19.09 7.11
C ALA A 214 -14.63 -19.74 8.26
N LEU A 215 -14.19 -19.59 9.52
CA LEU A 215 -14.86 -20.17 10.68
C LEU A 215 -16.14 -19.43 11.09
N PHE A 216 -16.27 -18.15 10.72
CA PHE A 216 -17.38 -17.31 11.18
C PHE A 216 -18.06 -16.51 10.05
N LEU A 217 -17.55 -16.56 8.82
CA LEU A 217 -18.24 -16.01 7.65
C LEU A 217 -19.08 -17.06 6.93
N PRO A 218 -20.16 -16.66 6.25
CA PRO A 218 -21.04 -17.56 5.49
C PRO A 218 -20.44 -17.95 4.11
N ILE A 219 -19.16 -18.30 4.08
CA ILE A 219 -18.43 -18.75 2.88
C ILE A 219 -17.56 -19.95 3.21
N SER A 220 -17.32 -20.83 2.24
CA SER A 220 -16.45 -21.99 2.41
C SER A 220 -14.99 -21.59 2.61
N LEU A 221 -14.16 -22.51 3.13
CA LEU A 221 -12.72 -22.30 3.27
C LEU A 221 -12.04 -21.96 1.93
N LYS A 222 -12.46 -22.62 0.84
CA LYS A 222 -11.94 -22.36 -0.51
C LYS A 222 -12.24 -20.93 -0.96
N GLU A 223 -13.49 -20.50 -0.79
CA GLU A 223 -13.91 -19.12 -1.08
C GLU A 223 -13.14 -18.12 -0.23
N SER A 224 -13.02 -18.36 1.09
CA SER A 224 -12.31 -17.47 2.00
C SER A 224 -10.83 -17.33 1.64
N LEU A 225 -10.15 -18.42 1.30
CA LEU A 225 -8.75 -18.38 0.84
C LEU A 225 -8.60 -17.63 -0.48
N ALA A 226 -9.57 -17.76 -1.40
CA ALA A 226 -9.58 -17.00 -2.65
C ALA A 226 -9.81 -15.49 -2.41
N VAL A 227 -10.70 -15.12 -1.48
CA VAL A 227 -10.89 -13.73 -1.04
C VAL A 227 -9.56 -13.14 -0.52
N GLY A 228 -8.85 -13.89 0.34
CA GLY A 228 -7.54 -13.49 0.86
C GLY A 228 -6.47 -13.38 -0.21
N ALA A 229 -6.44 -14.33 -1.14
CA ALA A 229 -5.51 -14.35 -2.26
C ALA A 229 -5.70 -13.17 -3.25
N GLY A 230 -6.74 -12.35 -3.08
CA GLY A 230 -6.88 -11.09 -3.80
C GLY A 230 -5.80 -10.07 -3.44
N PHE A 231 -5.18 -10.17 -2.26
CA PHE A 231 -4.05 -9.34 -1.80
C PHE A 231 -4.15 -7.82 -2.08
N GLY A 232 -5.34 -7.22 -2.10
CA GLY A 232 -5.54 -5.80 -2.40
C GLY A 232 -5.97 -5.50 -3.85
N TRP A 233 -6.00 -6.48 -4.74
CA TRP A 233 -6.40 -6.29 -6.14
C TRP A 233 -7.91 -6.38 -6.32
N TYR A 234 -8.60 -5.29 -5.97
CA TYR A 234 -10.06 -5.21 -5.96
C TYR A 234 -10.72 -5.27 -7.36
N THR A 235 -10.00 -5.03 -8.46
CA THR A 235 -10.60 -5.14 -9.81
C THR A 235 -10.47 -6.51 -10.46
N LEU A 236 -9.40 -7.26 -10.17
CA LEU A 236 -9.12 -8.54 -10.83
C LEU A 236 -9.64 -9.73 -10.02
N ALA A 237 -9.31 -9.79 -8.73
CA ALA A 237 -9.62 -10.97 -7.91
C ALA A 237 -11.13 -11.24 -7.79
N PRO A 238 -12.00 -10.23 -7.57
CA PRO A 238 -13.44 -10.45 -7.51
C PRO A 238 -14.01 -11.01 -8.80
N GLY A 239 -13.55 -10.52 -9.97
CA GLY A 239 -14.00 -11.01 -11.27
C GLY A 239 -13.73 -12.50 -11.45
N ILE A 240 -12.49 -12.94 -11.15
CA ILE A 240 -12.12 -14.37 -11.24
C ILE A 240 -13.01 -15.23 -10.32
N ILE A 241 -13.33 -14.75 -9.11
CA ILE A 241 -14.17 -15.47 -8.14
C ILE A 241 -15.63 -15.53 -8.61
N MET A 242 -16.17 -14.42 -9.12
CA MET A 242 -17.55 -14.34 -9.61
C MET A 242 -17.76 -15.17 -10.88
N ASP A 243 -16.78 -15.21 -11.79
CA ASP A 243 -16.82 -16.02 -13.03
C ASP A 243 -16.95 -17.53 -12.74
N ARG A 244 -16.55 -17.97 -11.54
CA ARG A 244 -16.72 -19.36 -11.06
C ARG A 244 -18.05 -19.59 -10.32
N GLY A 245 -18.93 -18.61 -10.27
CA GLY A 245 -20.25 -18.69 -9.63
C GLY A 245 -20.27 -18.31 -8.16
N PHE A 246 -19.13 -17.92 -7.56
CA PHE A 246 -19.05 -17.56 -6.14
C PHE A 246 -19.36 -16.07 -5.92
N VAL A 247 -20.61 -15.66 -6.17
CA VAL A 247 -21.03 -14.25 -6.16
C VAL A 247 -20.80 -13.58 -4.80
N LEU A 248 -21.20 -14.22 -3.70
CA LEU A 248 -21.03 -13.67 -2.35
C LEU A 248 -19.55 -13.50 -1.99
N ALA A 249 -18.73 -14.51 -2.25
CA ALA A 249 -17.29 -14.44 -2.02
C ALA A 249 -16.62 -13.36 -2.89
N GLY A 250 -17.08 -13.20 -4.13
CA GLY A 250 -16.62 -12.13 -5.03
C GLY A 250 -16.92 -10.74 -4.46
N ALA A 251 -18.14 -10.51 -3.95
CA ALA A 251 -18.52 -9.24 -3.34
C ALA A 251 -17.72 -8.96 -2.06
N ILE A 252 -17.54 -9.97 -1.19
CA ILE A 252 -16.67 -9.85 0.00
C ILE A 252 -15.22 -9.56 -0.44
N CYS A 253 -14.70 -10.22 -1.48
CA CYS A 253 -13.37 -9.98 -2.04
C CYS A 253 -13.20 -8.53 -2.51
N PHE A 254 -14.19 -8.01 -3.24
CA PHE A 254 -14.16 -6.64 -3.71
C PHE A 254 -14.09 -5.66 -2.54
N MET A 255 -15.04 -5.76 -1.61
CA MET A 255 -15.12 -4.88 -0.46
C MET A 255 -13.91 -5.02 0.47
N HIS A 256 -13.43 -6.25 0.70
CA HIS A 256 -12.23 -6.50 1.50
C HIS A 256 -11.01 -5.78 0.90
N ASN A 257 -10.78 -5.90 -0.40
CA ASN A 257 -9.61 -5.33 -1.02
C ASN A 257 -9.67 -3.79 -1.07
N VAL A 258 -10.86 -3.21 -1.30
CA VAL A 258 -11.07 -1.76 -1.17
C VAL A 258 -10.81 -1.30 0.27
N MET A 259 -11.39 -1.99 1.26
CA MET A 259 -11.17 -1.67 2.68
C MET A 259 -9.71 -1.87 3.10
N ARG A 260 -9.01 -2.88 2.57
CA ARG A 260 -7.61 -3.16 2.87
C ARG A 260 -6.71 -2.04 2.36
N GLU A 261 -6.99 -1.49 1.19
CA GLU A 261 -6.29 -0.31 0.68
C GLU A 261 -6.56 0.91 1.56
N LEU A 262 -7.83 1.22 1.85
CA LEU A 262 -8.22 2.38 2.67
C LEU A 262 -7.66 2.30 4.09
N LEU A 263 -7.91 1.19 4.80
CA LEU A 263 -7.39 0.95 6.14
C LEU A 263 -5.86 0.85 6.13
N GLY A 264 -5.27 0.34 5.06
CA GLY A 264 -3.82 0.34 4.82
C GLY A 264 -3.25 1.76 4.84
N ILE A 265 -3.80 2.66 4.02
CA ILE A 265 -3.42 4.09 3.98
C ILE A 265 -3.47 4.73 5.37
N LEU A 266 -4.50 4.43 6.16
CA LEU A 266 -4.67 4.97 7.50
C LEU A 266 -3.71 4.37 8.53
N SER A 267 -3.41 3.07 8.39
CA SER A 267 -2.60 2.33 9.35
C SER A 267 -1.10 2.38 9.06
N ILE A 268 -0.65 2.69 7.84
CA ILE A 268 0.78 2.77 7.48
C ILE A 268 1.55 3.68 8.43
N PRO A 269 1.17 4.96 8.68
CA PRO A 269 1.92 5.84 9.58
C PRO A 269 1.94 5.32 11.03
N LEU A 270 0.83 4.72 11.48
CA LEU A 270 0.70 4.18 12.82
C LEU A 270 1.60 2.94 13.01
N VAL A 271 1.58 2.01 12.07
CA VAL A 271 2.37 0.78 12.12
C VAL A 271 3.86 1.10 11.96
N ALA A 272 4.23 2.03 11.08
CA ALA A 272 5.59 2.55 10.99
C ALA A 272 6.08 3.09 12.35
N ARG A 273 5.25 3.90 13.02
CA ARG A 273 5.58 4.54 14.30
C ARG A 273 5.56 3.61 15.52
N TYR A 274 4.78 2.53 15.52
CA TYR A 274 4.60 1.67 16.70
C TYR A 274 5.12 0.23 16.55
N VAL A 275 5.23 -0.30 15.34
CA VAL A 275 5.62 -1.70 15.09
C VAL A 275 6.93 -1.80 14.32
N GLY A 276 7.00 -1.13 13.18
CA GLY A 276 8.19 -1.09 12.32
C GLY A 276 7.89 -0.78 10.87
N PHE A 277 8.96 -0.42 10.16
CA PHE A 277 8.88 0.11 8.81
C PHE A 277 8.51 -0.98 7.81
N VAL A 278 9.08 -2.17 7.94
CA VAL A 278 8.82 -3.30 7.04
C VAL A 278 7.39 -3.83 7.21
N GLU A 279 6.87 -3.83 8.43
CA GLU A 279 5.49 -4.23 8.70
C GLU A 279 4.46 -3.35 7.99
N SER A 280 4.76 -2.05 7.85
CA SER A 280 3.87 -1.11 7.17
C SER A 280 3.66 -1.45 5.69
N CYS A 281 4.63 -2.13 5.05
CA CYS A 281 4.55 -2.54 3.65
C CYS A 281 3.48 -3.59 3.37
N GLY A 282 3.16 -4.46 4.35
CA GLY A 282 2.23 -5.57 4.16
C GLY A 282 0.75 -5.22 4.33
N LEU A 283 0.45 -4.05 4.90
CA LEU A 283 -0.91 -3.59 5.20
C LEU A 283 -1.77 -3.44 3.93
N PRO A 284 -1.35 -2.63 2.93
CA PRO A 284 -2.17 -2.40 1.73
C PRO A 284 -2.13 -3.56 0.72
N GLY A 285 -1.31 -4.59 0.95
CA GLY A 285 -1.15 -5.69 0.00
C GLY A 285 -0.47 -5.24 -1.28
N SER A 286 -1.05 -5.54 -2.44
CA SER A 286 -0.50 -5.26 -3.77
C SER A 286 -0.41 -3.78 -4.06
N SER A 287 -1.27 -2.94 -3.45
CA SER A 287 -1.20 -1.49 -3.63
C SER A 287 -0.03 -0.84 -2.87
N SER A 288 0.80 -1.65 -2.20
CA SER A 288 2.08 -1.20 -1.63
C SER A 288 3.08 -0.72 -2.70
N MET A 289 2.96 -1.13 -3.96
CA MET A 289 3.89 -0.71 -5.03
C MET A 289 3.46 0.57 -5.77
N ASP A 290 2.20 0.99 -5.66
CA ASP A 290 1.65 2.12 -6.44
C ASP A 290 1.13 3.24 -5.54
N VAL A 291 -0.11 3.14 -5.08
CA VAL A 291 -0.85 4.16 -4.34
C VAL A 291 -0.27 4.35 -2.95
N CYS A 292 0.10 3.25 -2.29
CA CYS A 292 0.60 3.30 -0.93
C CYS A 292 2.13 3.46 -0.86
N LEU A 293 2.86 3.23 -1.96
CA LEU A 293 4.31 3.41 -2.01
C LEU A 293 4.76 4.80 -1.53
N PRO A 294 4.16 5.92 -2.03
CA PRO A 294 4.41 7.27 -1.54
C PRO A 294 4.24 7.46 -0.03
N ILE A 295 3.17 6.86 0.50
CA ILE A 295 2.74 7.05 1.88
C ILE A 295 3.69 6.29 2.79
N ILE A 296 4.11 5.10 2.35
CA ILE A 296 5.11 4.29 3.02
C ILE A 296 6.44 5.01 3.04
N GLU A 297 6.99 5.42 1.89
CA GLU A 297 8.27 6.15 1.84
C GLU A 297 8.26 7.34 2.80
N ARG A 298 7.22 8.18 2.75
CA ARG A 298 7.11 9.37 3.58
C ARG A 298 6.95 9.05 5.07
N ALA A 299 6.26 7.97 5.42
CA ALA A 299 6.10 7.53 6.81
C ALA A 299 7.32 6.76 7.33
N THR A 300 8.25 6.37 6.45
CA THR A 300 9.36 5.48 6.78
C THR A 300 10.68 6.00 6.20
N SER A 301 11.17 5.39 5.10
CA SER A 301 12.42 5.74 4.43
C SER A 301 12.42 5.27 2.97
N GLY A 302 13.29 5.86 2.14
CA GLY A 302 13.53 5.42 0.75
C GLY A 302 13.94 3.94 0.65
N THR A 303 14.67 3.45 1.65
CA THR A 303 14.99 2.02 1.80
C THR A 303 13.74 1.15 1.97
N THR A 304 12.76 1.60 2.75
CA THR A 304 11.50 0.88 2.97
C THR A 304 10.60 0.90 1.74
N ALA A 305 10.65 1.96 0.94
CA ALA A 305 9.96 2.04 -0.35
C ALA A 305 10.31 0.87 -1.28
N ILE A 306 11.55 0.37 -1.23
CA ILE A 306 11.97 -0.81 -2.01
C ILE A 306 11.27 -2.08 -1.54
N TYR A 307 11.21 -2.32 -0.22
CA TYR A 307 10.48 -3.45 0.35
C TYR A 307 9.00 -3.39 -0.06
N SER A 308 8.42 -2.19 0.00
CA SER A 308 7.04 -1.92 -0.41
C SER A 308 6.80 -2.21 -1.88
N PHE A 309 7.72 -1.79 -2.75
CA PHE A 309 7.65 -2.03 -4.18
C PHE A 309 7.73 -3.53 -4.50
N VAL A 310 8.75 -4.23 -3.96
CA VAL A 310 8.92 -5.68 -4.15
C VAL A 310 7.71 -6.44 -3.61
N ASN A 311 7.18 -6.05 -2.45
CA ASN A 311 5.99 -6.66 -1.88
C ASN A 311 4.81 -6.56 -2.85
N GLY A 312 4.52 -5.37 -3.36
CA GLY A 312 3.37 -5.16 -4.22
C GLY A 312 3.48 -5.93 -5.54
N VAL A 313 4.66 -5.92 -6.17
CA VAL A 313 4.92 -6.69 -7.40
C VAL A 313 4.71 -8.18 -7.20
N VAL A 314 5.29 -8.76 -6.15
CA VAL A 314 5.17 -10.20 -5.87
C VAL A 314 3.72 -10.57 -5.58
N LEU A 315 3.01 -9.78 -4.78
CA LEU A 315 1.59 -10.02 -4.49
C LEU A 315 0.74 -9.91 -5.76
N SER A 316 0.96 -8.90 -6.61
CA SER A 316 0.25 -8.77 -7.89
C SER A 316 0.43 -9.98 -8.79
N PHE A 317 1.64 -10.54 -8.90
CA PHE A 317 1.85 -11.78 -9.65
C PHE A 317 1.18 -13.00 -8.99
N ALA A 318 1.10 -13.01 -7.65
CA ALA A 318 0.47 -14.09 -6.91
C ALA A 318 -1.06 -14.11 -7.07
N VAL A 319 -1.73 -12.96 -7.23
CA VAL A 319 -3.21 -12.87 -7.32
C VAL A 319 -3.82 -13.82 -8.36
N PRO A 320 -3.53 -13.71 -9.68
CA PRO A 320 -4.20 -14.55 -10.67
C PRO A 320 -3.89 -16.05 -10.49
N VAL A 321 -2.72 -16.38 -9.94
CA VAL A 321 -2.31 -17.77 -9.69
C VAL A 321 -3.05 -18.34 -8.49
N LEU A 322 -2.97 -17.68 -7.33
CA LEU A 322 -3.49 -18.20 -6.07
C LEU A 322 -5.02 -18.13 -6.00
N VAL A 323 -5.64 -17.06 -6.53
CA VAL A 323 -7.10 -16.97 -6.60
C VAL A 323 -7.62 -18.15 -7.42
N THR A 324 -7.13 -18.32 -8.66
CA THR A 324 -7.56 -19.42 -9.53
C THR A 324 -7.33 -20.79 -8.92
N LEU A 325 -6.22 -21.00 -8.19
CA LEU A 325 -5.93 -22.25 -7.50
C LEU A 325 -6.97 -22.59 -6.42
N PHE A 326 -7.41 -21.62 -5.62
CA PHE A 326 -8.34 -21.89 -4.51
C PHE A 326 -9.78 -22.11 -4.97
N ILE A 327 -10.19 -21.50 -6.08
CA ILE A 327 -11.53 -21.68 -6.70
C ILE A 327 -11.52 -22.67 -7.88
N ALA A 328 -10.45 -23.47 -8.01
CA ALA A 328 -10.36 -24.58 -8.96
C ALA A 328 -11.25 -25.76 -8.57
#